data_AF-S4P443-F1
#
_entry.id   AF-S4P443-F1
#
_cell.length_a   1.000
_cell.length_b   1.000
_cell.length_c   1.000
_cell.angle_alpha   90.00
_cell.angle_beta   90.00
_cell.angle_gamma   90.00
#
_symmetry.space_group_name_H-M   'P 1'
#
loop_
_entity.id
_entity.type
_entity.pdbx_description
1 polymer ?
#
loop_
_entity_poly.entity_id
_entity_poly.type
_entity_poly.pdbx_seq_one_letter_code
_entity_poly.pdbx_strand_id
1 'polypeptide(L)' 'MDIFDTFFLVEYLRNWASTGRVVIMSLHPPTYEIFAMLTKVVLISAGRTMFSGYRRDMLPYFASIDYP' A
#
# COMPACT_ATOMS: atom_id res chain seq x y z
N MET A 1 18.46 0.04 2.44
CA MET A 1 17.78 -1.16 1.93
C MET A 1 17.63 -0.96 0.46
N ASP A 2 18.08 -1.93 -0.33
CA ASP A 2 17.79 -1.91 -1.75
C ASP A 2 16.34 -2.38 -2.00
N ILE A 3 15.95 -2.45 -3.28
CA ILE A 3 14.60 -2.86 -3.68
C ILE A 3 14.33 -4.32 -3.30
N PHE A 4 15.35 -5.19 -3.34
CA PHE A 4 15.22 -6.60 -3.01
C PHE A 4 15.03 -6.80 -1.51
N ASP A 5 15.82 -6.13 -0.68
CA ASP A 5 15.66 -6.13 0.78
C ASP A 5 14.24 -5.68 1.18
N THR A 6 13.75 -4.62 0.53
CA THR A 6 12.43 -4.06 0.79
C THR A 6 11.34 -5.03 0.37
N PHE A 7 11.50 -5.68 -0.79
CA PHE A 7 10.59 -6.72 -1.26
C PHE A 7 10.48 -7.87 -0.25
N PHE A 8 11.61 -8.44 0.19
CA PHE A 8 11.61 -9.54 1.16
C PHE A 8 11.02 -9.13 2.51
N LEU A 9 11.30 -7.91 2.99
CA LEU A 9 10.69 -7.40 4.21
C LEU A 9 9.16 -7.29 4.07
N VAL A 10 8.67 -6.72 2.97
CA VAL A 10 7.22 -6.57 2.73
C VAL A 10 6.55 -7.93 2.56
N GLU A 11 7.20 -8.89 1.90
CA GLU A 11 6.72 -10.27 1.77
C GLU A 11 6.64 -10.96 3.13
N TYR A 12 7.68 -10.85 3.94
CA TYR A 12 7.71 -11.38 5.30
C TYR A 12 6.56 -10.79 6.14
N LEU A 13 6.40 -9.48 6.14
CA LEU A 13 5.33 -8.79 6.86
C LEU A 13 3.94 -9.20 6.39
N ARG A 14 3.76 -9.42 5.09
CA ARG A 14 2.50 -9.92 4.51
C ARG A 14 2.18 -11.34 4.99
N ASN A 15 3.17 -12.23 4.97
CA ASN A 15 3.03 -13.60 5.51
C ASN A 15 2.79 -13.58 7.02
N TRP A 16 3.36 -12.61 7.72
CA TRP A 16 3.12 -12.46 9.14
C TRP A 16 1.70 -12.00 9.44
N ALA A 17 1.18 -11.05 8.65
CA ALA A 17 -0.21 -10.59 8.74
C ALA A 17 -1.20 -11.72 8.46
N SER A 18 -0.90 -12.64 7.54
CA SER A 18 -1.78 -13.79 7.23
C SER A 18 -1.99 -14.76 8.41
N THR A 19 -1.16 -14.67 9.45
CA THR A 19 -1.32 -15.44 10.71
C THR A 19 -2.36 -14.83 11.67
N GLY A 20 -3.17 -13.88 11.21
CA GLY A 20 -4.19 -13.19 12.02
C GLY A 20 -3.69 -11.91 12.71
N ARG A 21 -2.61 -11.31 12.19
CA ARG A 21 -1.99 -10.09 12.75
C ARG A 21 -2.29 -8.89 11.86
N VAL A 22 -2.32 -7.70 12.45
CA VAL A 22 -2.43 -6.44 11.72
C VAL A 22 -1.05 -5.82 11.58
N VAL A 23 -0.63 -5.54 10.34
CA VAL A 23 0.60 -4.81 10.04
C VAL A 23 0.23 -3.47 9.41
N ILE A 24 0.73 -2.38 9.99
CA ILE A 24 0.62 -1.02 9.47
C ILE A 24 2.04 -0.53 9.20
N MET A 25 2.30 -0.04 7.99
CA MET A 25 3.61 0.46 7.57
C MET A 25 3.47 1.70 6.71
N SER A 26 4.41 2.62 6.84
CA SER A 26 4.60 3.77 5.95
C SER A 26 5.64 3.44 4.88
N LEU A 27 5.35 3.73 3.62
CA LEU A 27 6.24 3.48 2.48
C LEU A 27 6.66 4.81 1.85
N HIS A 28 7.94 4.96 1.54
CA HIS A 28 8.49 6.18 0.95
C HIS A 28 9.31 5.90 -0.32
N PRO A 29 8.88 6.48 -1.44
CA PRO A 29 7.80 5.96 -2.28
C PRO A 29 8.06 4.50 -2.71
N PRO A 30 7.03 3.63 -2.78
CA PRO A 30 7.21 2.24 -3.20
C PRO A 30 7.40 2.13 -4.71
N THR A 31 8.11 1.10 -5.15
CA THR A 31 8.00 0.64 -6.54
C THR A 31 6.62 0.03 -6.79
N TYR A 32 6.24 -0.12 -8.07
CA TYR A 32 4.97 -0.75 -8.43
C TYR A 32 4.85 -2.19 -7.88
N GLU A 33 5.95 -2.94 -7.90
CA GLU A 33 6.02 -4.31 -7.39
C GLU A 33 5.67 -4.37 -5.90
N ILE A 34 6.27 -3.49 -5.09
CA ILE A 34 5.99 -3.40 -3.65
C ILE A 34 4.54 -2.94 -3.43
N PHE A 35 4.07 -1.96 -4.20
CA PHE A 35 2.70 -1.48 -4.10
C PHE A 35 1.68 -2.59 -4.39
N ALA A 36 1.95 -3.46 -5.37
CA ALA A 36 1.07 -4.58 -5.74
C ALA A 36 0.92 -5.62 -4.61
N MET A 37 1.87 -5.71 -3.69
CA MET A 37 1.83 -6.62 -2.53
C MET A 37 0.87 -6.15 -1.43
N LEU A 38 0.44 -4.88 -1.46
CA LEU A 38 -0.43 -4.29 -0.44
C LEU A 38 -1.88 -4.73 -0.60
N THR A 39 -2.53 -4.98 0.55
CA THR A 39 -3.96 -5.34 0.60
C THR A 39 -4.84 -4.08 0.67
N LYS A 40 -4.54 -3.20 1.62
CA LYS A 40 -5.21 -1.92 1.83
C LYS A 40 -4.20 -0.78 1.78
N VAL A 41 -4.64 0.38 1.30
CA VAL A 41 -3.81 1.58 1.13
C VAL A 41 -4.52 2.74 1.79
N VAL A 42 -3.76 3.56 2.50
CA VAL A 42 -4.18 4.87 3.00
C VAL A 42 -3.26 5.91 2.40
N LEU A 43 -3.80 6.76 1.53
CA LEU A 43 -3.06 7.88 0.95
C LEU A 43 -3.34 9.14 1.77
N ILE A 44 -2.28 9.78 2.26
CA ILE A 44 -2.37 11.01 3.05
C ILE A 44 -1.58 12.10 2.33
N SER A 45 -2.17 13.29 2.21
CA SER A 45 -1.51 14.48 1.71
C SER A 45 -1.84 15.66 2.63
N ALA A 46 -0.82 16.41 3.05
CA ALA A 46 -0.97 17.57 3.94
C ALA A 46 -1.83 17.29 5.20
N GLY A 47 -1.63 16.12 5.83
CA GLY A 47 -2.38 15.71 7.02
C GLY A 47 -3.84 15.29 6.77
N ARG A 48 -4.28 15.21 5.51
CA ARG A 48 -5.63 14.78 5.12
C ARG A 48 -5.59 13.46 4.39
N THR A 49 -6.53 12.57 4.73
CA THR A 49 -6.73 11.32 4.00
C THR A 49 -7.37 11.61 2.65
N MET A 50 -6.65 11.27 1.57
CA MET A 50 -7.14 11.36 0.20
C MET A 50 -7.83 10.06 -0.23
N PHE A 51 -7.33 8.91 0.23
CA PHE A 51 -7.92 7.60 -0.07
C PHE A 51 -7.70 6.65 1.10
N SER A 52 -8.68 5.80 1.39
CA SER A 52 -8.56 4.69 2.34
C SER A 52 -9.42 3.52 1.87
N GLY A 53 -8.81 2.41 1.50
CA GLY A 53 -9.55 1.29 0.91
C GLY A 53 -8.66 0.14 0.48
N TYR A 54 -9.23 -0.84 -0.21
CA TYR A 54 -8.42 -1.87 -0.86
C TYR A 54 -7.63 -1.25 -2.01
N ARG A 55 -6.40 -1.72 -2.21
CA ARG A 55 -5.54 -1.27 -3.32
C ARG A 55 -6.26 -1.32 -4.67
N ARG A 56 -7.05 -2.37 -4.92
CA ARG A 56 -7.81 -2.56 -6.17
C ARG A 56 -8.88 -1.49 -6.41
N ASP A 57 -9.37 -0.84 -5.36
CA ASP A 57 -10.41 0.18 -5.44
C ASP A 57 -9.82 1.58 -5.67
N MET A 58 -8.49 1.72 -5.58
CA MET A 58 -7.79 3.01 -5.69
C MET A 58 -7.96 3.64 -7.07
N LEU A 59 -7.70 2.88 -8.15
CA LEU A 59 -7.86 3.39 -9.51
C LEU A 59 -9.33 3.76 -9.83
N PRO A 60 -10.33 2.90 -9.55
CA PRO A 60 -11.75 3.28 -9.68
C PRO A 60 -12.11 4.54 -8.89
N TYR A 61 -11.59 4.69 -7.67
CA TYR A 61 -11.84 5.88 -6.85
C TYR A 61 -11.31 7.15 -7.51
N PHE A 62 -10.04 7.18 -7.89
CA PHE A 62 -9.45 8.38 -8.50
C PHE A 62 -10.05 8.69 -9.87
N ALA A 63 -10.37 7.66 -10.67
CA ALA A 63 -11.11 7.84 -11.93
C ALA A 63 -12.51 8.45 -11.72
N SER A 64 -13.19 8.14 -10.61
CA SER A 64 -14.53 8.69 -10.31
C SER A 64 -14.53 10.18 -9.94
N ILE A 65 -13.36 10.76 -9.67
CA ILE A 65 -13.16 12.18 -9.33
C ILE A 65 -12.29 12.89 -10.37
N ASP A 66 -12.26 12.38 -11.61
CA ASP A 66 -11.54 12.96 -12.76
C ASP A 66 -10.01 12.98 -12.64
N TYR A 67 -9.43 12.03 -11.90
CA TYR A 67 -7.99 11.81 -11.78
C TYR A 67 -7.61 10.36 -12.17
N PRO A 68 -7.50 10.02 -13.46
CA PRO A 68 -7.21 8.65 -13.90
C PRO A 68 -5.79 8.16 -13.54
#